data_AF-A0A8J6PA75-F1
#
_entry.id   AF-A0A8J6PA75-F1
#
_cell.length_a   1.000
_cell.length_b   1.000
_cell.length_c   1.000
_cell.angle_alpha   90.00
_cell.angle_beta   90.00
_cell.angle_gamma   90.00
#
_symmetry.space_group_name_H-M   'P 1'
#
loop_
_entity.id
_entity.type
_entity.pdbx_description
1 polymer ?
#
loop_
_entity_poly.entity_id
_entity_poly.type
_entity_poly.pdbx_seq_one_letter_code
_entity_poly.pdbx_strand_id
1 'polypeptide(L)' 'MDQKKVDRALEIVGQMGCEKTREIIRQLEAGEEVHPCENLSIDECKSMLEELKEVMAVYGDDCCPIPAVQS' A
#
# COMPACT_ATOMS: atom_id res chain seq x y z
N MET A 1 -14.30 -8.41 -5.94
CA MET A 1 -13.43 -7.46 -5.23
C MET A 1 -13.94 -7.29 -3.81
N ASP A 2 -13.21 -7.79 -2.81
CA ASP A 2 -13.55 -7.59 -1.41
C ASP A 2 -12.86 -6.32 -0.88
N GLN A 3 -13.54 -5.19 -0.97
CA GLN A 3 -12.98 -3.87 -0.65
C GLN A 3 -12.43 -3.78 0.79
N LYS A 4 -13.01 -4.56 1.72
CA LYS A 4 -12.51 -4.68 3.11
C LYS A 4 -11.12 -5.29 3.22
N LYS A 5 -10.75 -6.20 2.32
CA LYS A 5 -9.41 -6.80 2.32
C LYS A 5 -8.36 -5.81 1.81
N VAL A 6 -8.72 -5.09 0.75
CA VAL A 6 -7.89 -4.02 0.17
C VAL A 6 -7.66 -2.90 1.18
N ASP A 7 -8.71 -2.43 1.84
CA ASP A 7 -8.64 -1.38 2.87
C ASP A 7 -7.72 -1.77 4.04
N ARG A 8 -7.87 -3.01 4.55
CA ARG A 8 -7.00 -3.52 5.62
C ARG A 8 -5.54 -3.63 5.19
N ALA A 9 -5.29 -4.04 3.95
CA ALA A 9 -3.96 -4.12 3.40
C ALA A 9 -3.35 -2.72 3.22
N LEU A 10 -4.13 -1.74 2.76
CA LEU A 10 -3.74 -0.33 2.68
C LEU A 10 -3.39 0.25 4.05
N GLU A 11 -4.19 -0.02 5.08
CA GLU A 11 -3.89 0.41 6.46
C GLU A 11 -2.56 -0.18 6.96
N ILE A 12 -2.33 -1.47 6.76
CA ILE A 12 -1.07 -2.14 7.17
C ILE A 12 0.11 -1.52 6.42
N VAL A 13 -0.02 -1.30 5.12
CA VAL A 13 1.02 -0.70 4.27
C VAL A 13 1.30 0.75 4.69
N GLY A 14 0.25 1.55 4.91
CA GLY A 14 0.36 2.92 5.40
C GLY A 14 1.02 3.01 6.78
N GLN A 15 0.72 2.07 7.69
CA GLN A 15 1.36 2.00 9.01
C GLN A 15 2.84 1.59 8.96
N MET A 16 3.26 0.84 7.93
CA MET A 16 4.68 0.50 7.73
C MET A 16 5.52 1.70 7.24
N GLY A 17 4.86 2.77 6.80
CA GLY A 17 5.50 3.99 6.32
C GLY A 17 5.76 4.01 4.82
N CYS A 18 6.07 5.21 4.34
CA CYS A 18 6.26 5.53 2.94
C CYS A 18 7.30 4.67 2.21
N GLU A 19 8.44 4.42 2.85
CA GLU A 19 9.54 3.67 2.25
C GLU A 19 9.14 2.21 1.98
N LYS A 20 8.50 1.59 2.97
CA LYS A 20 7.95 0.23 2.88
C LYS A 20 6.80 0.16 1.86
N THR A 21 5.94 1.17 1.84
CA THR A 21 4.87 1.28 0.86
C THR A 21 5.40 1.28 -0.56
N ARG A 22 6.43 2.08 -0.84
CA ARG A 22 7.07 2.18 -2.15
C ARG A 22 7.78 0.88 -2.56
N GLU A 23 8.39 0.19 -1.59
CA GLU A 23 8.97 -1.14 -1.76
C GLU A 23 7.91 -2.18 -2.13
N ILE A 24 6.73 -2.11 -1.52
CA ILE A 24 5.59 -3.00 -1.80
C ILE A 24 5.01 -2.73 -3.18
N ILE A 25 4.82 -1.47 -3.57
CA ILE A 25 4.38 -1.11 -4.94
C ILE A 25 5.35 -1.69 -5.97
N ARG A 26 6.67 -1.55 -5.75
CA ARG A 26 7.69 -2.11 -6.65
C ARG A 26 7.62 -3.63 -6.77
N GLN A 27 7.50 -4.34 -5.66
CA GLN A 27 7.35 -5.80 -5.65
C GLN A 27 6.08 -6.22 -6.41
N LEU A 28 4.97 -5.53 -6.16
CA LEU A 28 3.71 -5.79 -6.87
C LEU A 28 3.79 -5.51 -8.37
N GLU A 29 4.47 -4.45 -8.78
CA GLU A 29 4.74 -4.17 -10.21
C GLU A 29 5.66 -5.21 -10.86
N ALA A 30 6.57 -5.79 -10.07
CA ALA A 30 7.42 -6.90 -10.50
C ALA A 30 6.68 -8.26 -10.56
N GLY A 31 5.44 -8.32 -10.05
CA GLY A 31 4.67 -9.55 -9.92
C GLY A 31 5.12 -10.44 -8.76
N GLU A 32 5.81 -9.88 -7.77
CA GLU A 32 6.13 -10.57 -6.52
C GLU A 32 4.92 -10.60 -5.57
N GLU A 33 4.81 -11.71 -4.84
CA GLU A 33 3.83 -11.88 -3.79
C GLU A 33 4.31 -11.18 -2.52
N VAL A 34 3.62 -10.10 -2.14
CA VAL A 34 3.87 -9.35 -0.90
C VAL A 34 2.88 -9.77 0.18
N HIS A 35 3.32 -9.77 1.44
CA HIS A 35 2.48 -10.10 2.61
C HIS A 35 1.06 -9.49 2.60
N PRO A 36 0.85 -8.20 2.28
CA PRO A 36 -0.51 -7.63 2.21
C PRO A 36 -1.36 -8.15 1.04
N CYS A 37 -0.74 -8.66 -0.03
CA CYS A 37 -1.43 -9.29 -1.17
C CYS A 37 -1.49 -10.83 -1.13
N GLU A 38 -0.84 -11.52 -0.19
CA GLU A 38 -0.92 -13.00 -0.07
C GLU A 38 -2.36 -13.53 -0.01
N ASN A 39 -3.30 -12.73 0.49
CA ASN A 39 -4.72 -13.10 0.62
C ASN A 39 -5.64 -12.37 -0.38
N LEU A 40 -5.04 -11.62 -1.32
CA LEU A 40 -5.73 -10.85 -2.35
C LEU A 40 -5.60 -11.58 -3.69
N SER A 41 -6.69 -11.61 -4.46
CA SER A 41 -6.65 -12.06 -5.85
C SER A 41 -5.87 -11.05 -6.70
N ILE A 42 -5.39 -11.47 -7.87
CA ILE A 42 -4.67 -10.60 -8.82
C ILE A 42 -5.41 -9.28 -9.09
N ASP A 43 -6.73 -9.36 -9.23
CA ASP A 43 -7.63 -8.23 -9.44
C ASP A 43 -7.68 -7.27 -8.24
N GLU A 44 -7.76 -7.82 -7.03
CA GLU A 44 -7.77 -7.04 -5.78
C GLU A 44 -6.41 -6.39 -5.50
N CYS A 45 -5.33 -7.11 -5.82
CA CYS A 45 -3.97 -6.61 -5.66
C CYS A 45 -3.67 -5.49 -6.67
N LYS A 46 -4.24 -5.55 -7.89
CA LYS A 46 -4.19 -4.43 -8.84
C LYS A 46 -4.94 -3.20 -8.33
N SER A 47 -6.17 -3.35 -7.84
CA SER A 47 -6.88 -2.21 -7.23
C SER A 47 -6.11 -1.62 -6.05
N MET A 48 -5.54 -2.46 -5.18
CA MET A 48 -4.71 -1.99 -4.07
C MET A 48 -3.47 -1.22 -4.55
N LEU A 49 -2.81 -1.69 -5.61
CA LEU A 49 -1.66 -1.02 -6.22
C LEU A 49 -2.05 0.37 -6.77
N GLU A 50 -3.18 0.45 -7.46
CA GLU A 50 -3.69 1.71 -8.00
C GLU A 50 -4.00 2.71 -6.89
N GLU A 51 -4.70 2.26 -5.84
CA GLU A 51 -5.01 3.08 -4.66
C GLU A 51 -3.74 3.53 -3.93
N LEU A 52 -2.76 2.63 -3.75
CA LEU A 52 -1.46 2.97 -3.17
C LEU A 52 -0.72 4.04 -3.97
N LYS A 53 -0.76 3.95 -5.30
CA LYS A 53 -0.11 4.92 -6.19
C LYS A 53 -0.86 6.26 -6.17
N GLU A 54 -2.19 6.27 -6.11
CA GLU A 54 -2.97 7.50 -5.93
C GLU A 54 -2.70 8.16 -4.58
N VAL A 55 -2.71 7.39 -3.50
CA VAL A 55 -2.39 7.87 -2.15
C VAL A 55 -0.97 8.43 -2.13
N MET A 56 0.03 7.69 -2.64
CA MET A 56 1.41 8.20 -2.74
C MET A 56 1.54 9.43 -3.65
N ALA A 57 0.73 9.55 -4.71
CA ALA A 57 0.72 10.73 -5.58
C ALA A 57 0.22 11.98 -4.85
N VAL A 58 -0.72 11.82 -3.91
CA VAL A 58 -1.18 12.91 -3.02
C VAL A 58 -0.10 13.31 -2.02
N TYR A 59 0.67 12.35 -1.49
CA TYR A 59 1.79 12.64 -0.59
C TYR A 59 3.00 13.30 -1.29
N GLY A 60 3.11 13.21 -2.62
CA GLY A 60 4.23 13.78 -3.38
C GLY A 60 5.58 13.11 -3.08
N ASP A 61 6.67 13.55 -3.75
CA ASP A 61 8.03 13.03 -3.52
C ASP A 61 8.52 13.28 -2.07
N ASP A 62 7.85 14.19 -1.37
CA ASP A 62 8.05 14.52 0.04
C ASP A 62 7.18 13.63 0.91
N CYS A 63 7.53 12.34 0.96
CA CYS A 63 6.94 11.41 1.91
C CYS A 63 7.45 11.75 3.31
N CYS A 64 6.94 12.84 3.88
CA CYS A 64 7.18 13.20 5.26
C CYS A 64 6.71 12.04 6.14
N PRO A 65 7.55 11.53 7.07
CA PRO A 65 7.11 10.55 8.03
C PRO A 65 5.94 11.17 8.78
N ILE A 66 4.76 10.56 8.66
CA ILE A 66 3.60 10.89 9.48
C ILE A 66 4.13 10.83 10.92
N PRO A 67 4.22 11.95 11.67
CA PRO A 67 4.64 11.86 13.06
C PRO A 67 3.62 10.95 13.72
N ALA A 68 4.09 9.81 14.24
CA ALA A 68 3.31 8.92 15.07
C ALA A 68 2.51 9.79 16.02
N VAL A 69 1.19 9.78 15.87
CA VAL A 69 0.30 10.59 16.70
C VAL A 69 0.58 10.21 18.16
N GLN A 70 1.23 11.11 18.89
CA GLN A 70 1.30 11.03 20.34
C GLN A 70 -0.03 11.56 20.87
N SER A 71 -0.80 10.70 21.52
CA SER A 71 -1.72 11.08 22.60
C SER A 71 -1.97 9.87 23.50
#